data_AF-A0A918VBJ4-F1
#
_entry.id   AF-A0A918VBJ4-F1
#
_cell.length_a   1.000
_cell.length_b   1.000
_cell.length_c   1.000
_cell.angle_alpha   90.00
_cell.angle_beta   90.00
_cell.angle_gamma   90.00
#
_symmetry.space_group_name_H-M   'P 1'
#
loop_
_entity.id
_entity.type
_entity.pdbx_description
1 polymer ?
#
loop_
_entity_poly.entity_id
_entity_poly.type
_entity_poly.pdbx_seq_one_letter_code
_entity_poly.pdbx_strand_id
1 'polypeptide(L)'
;MACQENDISNSPTEEVNSLNLDKIPLLNINTTNTNIYSKSTEGKTTLEDFVAAINSELLEENLQLSTVELLGHKEAGITYRFKAVGNKQLLSDWIPDDPRNYLPGTNLLYWVDGTELATTSGMSGAETLGAIDNAMNTWGSVSCSKGLNTANILVTTPNLFGDVGIAQKVRGFGGAFNVVYGSILFGGNLPKAFFNTLRPNGGNNIIAVTFTWVFLNEGTPTDLDNNGKNDVAFKEIYFNDSMPFQDEPNDIMDNGIIDFETVAIHEAGHGLSQAHFGKSFTKKNGKIQYAPFAIMNAGYSLGQRDLLGTDKAGHCSMWSNWPKK
;
A
#
# COMPACT_ATOMS: atom_id res chain seq x y z
N MET A 1 28.98 -15.53 18.95
CA MET A 1 29.58 -14.45 19.74
C MET A 1 28.77 -13.19 19.47
N ALA A 2 28.54 -12.40 20.51
CA ALA A 2 27.52 -11.36 20.62
C ALA A 2 27.77 -10.09 19.77
N CYS A 3 26.73 -9.26 19.75
CA CYS A 3 26.47 -7.98 19.08
C CYS A 3 27.65 -7.05 18.77
N GLN A 4 27.45 -6.24 17.71
CA GLN A 4 27.81 -4.83 17.79
C GLN A 4 26.81 -3.96 17.02
N GLU A 5 26.25 -2.98 17.73
CA GLU A 5 25.83 -1.69 17.18
C GLU A 5 27.08 -0.92 16.72
N ASN A 6 26.96 -0.13 15.65
CA ASN A 6 27.72 1.10 15.48
C ASN A 6 26.95 2.04 14.57
N ASP A 7 26.88 3.29 15.00
CA ASP A 7 26.28 4.41 14.31
C ASP A 7 27.38 5.23 13.59
N ILE A 8 26.97 5.90 12.51
CA ILE A 8 27.61 6.99 11.75
C ILE A 8 28.81 6.70 10.79
N SER A 9 28.52 6.96 9.51
CA SER A 9 29.38 7.34 8.37
C SER A 9 30.17 6.27 7.59
N ASN A 10 29.98 6.40 6.27
CA ASN A 10 30.63 5.75 5.12
C ASN A 10 30.30 4.26 4.88
N SER A 11 29.46 4.11 3.86
CA SER A 11 29.04 2.92 3.11
C SER A 11 29.73 1.60 3.45
N PRO A 12 28.97 0.60 3.90
CA PRO A 12 29.27 -0.78 3.61
C PRO A 12 28.69 -1.15 2.23
N THR A 13 29.52 -1.84 1.45
CA THR A 13 29.22 -2.49 0.17
C THR A 13 27.79 -2.99 0.01
N GLU A 14 27.19 -2.62 -1.12
CA GLU A 14 25.88 -3.06 -1.62
C GLU A 14 25.71 -4.58 -1.55
N GLU A 15 24.99 -5.07 -0.55
CA GLU A 15 24.29 -6.36 -0.67
C GLU A 15 23.02 -6.11 -1.50
N VAL A 16 23.07 -6.52 -2.75
CA VAL A 16 21.99 -6.41 -3.74
C VAL A 16 20.71 -7.04 -3.18
N ASN A 17 19.74 -6.20 -2.85
CA ASN A 17 18.35 -6.57 -2.60
C ASN A 17 17.77 -7.13 -3.91
N SER A 18 17.81 -8.45 -4.10
CA SER A 18 17.37 -9.08 -5.36
C SER A 18 15.85 -9.00 -5.61
N LEU A 19 15.11 -8.19 -4.86
CA LEU A 19 13.68 -7.94 -5.05
C LEU A 19 13.28 -6.46 -5.11
N ASN A 20 14.21 -5.51 -4.90
CA ASN A 20 13.92 -4.07 -4.82
C ASN A 20 12.62 -3.75 -4.05
N LEU A 21 12.34 -4.48 -2.97
CA LEU A 21 11.24 -4.19 -2.04
C LEU A 21 11.76 -3.17 -1.02
N ASP A 22 11.98 -1.95 -1.49
CA ASP A 22 12.40 -0.84 -0.65
C ASP A 22 11.16 -0.03 -0.24
N LYS A 23 11.08 0.41 1.02
CA LYS A 23 10.44 1.70 1.29
C LYS A 23 11.35 2.73 0.60
N ILE A 24 10.95 3.27 -0.54
CA ILE A 24 11.76 4.25 -1.26
C ILE A 24 11.50 5.61 -0.60
N PRO A 25 12.48 6.21 0.09
CA PRO A 25 12.31 7.54 0.66
C PRO A 25 12.22 8.53 -0.49
N LEU A 26 11.08 9.20 -0.62
CA LEU A 26 10.87 10.21 -1.64
C LEU A 26 11.68 11.45 -1.25
N LEU A 27 12.65 11.83 -2.09
CA LEU A 27 13.45 13.03 -1.90
C LEU A 27 12.56 14.27 -2.01
N ASN A 28 12.78 15.28 -1.17
CA ASN A 28 12.22 16.62 -1.32
C ASN A 28 12.66 17.19 -2.67
N ILE A 29 11.77 17.24 -3.65
CA ILE A 29 12.05 17.85 -4.96
C ILE A 29 11.83 19.36 -4.82
N ASN A 30 12.94 20.10 -4.69
CA ASN A 30 12.94 21.54 -4.91
C ASN A 30 12.58 21.82 -6.38
N THR A 31 11.52 22.60 -6.55
CA THR A 31 10.90 22.98 -7.81
C THR A 31 11.87 23.67 -8.77
N THR A 32 11.94 23.21 -10.01
CA THR A 32 12.17 24.08 -11.17
C THR A 32 11.55 23.46 -12.43
N ASN A 33 10.54 24.15 -12.96
CA ASN A 33 9.89 24.00 -14.26
C ASN A 33 10.62 23.15 -15.32
N THR A 34 10.03 22.02 -15.70
CA THR A 34 10.17 21.46 -17.05
C THR A 34 8.88 20.73 -17.45
N ASN A 35 8.39 21.01 -18.67
CA ASN A 35 7.31 20.28 -19.33
C ASN A 35 7.66 18.78 -19.41
N ILE A 36 6.95 17.91 -18.69
CA ILE A 36 7.23 16.46 -18.60
C ILE A 36 6.53 15.65 -19.72
N TYR A 37 5.77 16.28 -20.62
CA TYR A 37 5.27 15.61 -21.83
C TYR A 37 6.36 15.43 -22.91
N SER A 38 7.48 14.80 -22.56
CA SER A 38 8.30 14.14 -23.57
C SER A 38 7.81 12.70 -23.69
N LYS A 39 7.20 12.38 -24.84
CA LYS A 39 6.95 10.99 -25.26
C LYS A 39 8.26 10.22 -25.08
N SER A 40 8.31 9.28 -24.14
CA SER A 40 9.44 8.36 -24.09
C SER A 40 9.31 7.39 -25.27
N THR A 41 10.13 7.65 -26.27
CA THR A 41 10.58 6.64 -27.23
C THR A 41 11.22 5.50 -26.45
N GLU A 42 10.60 4.32 -26.51
CA GLU A 42 11.14 3.02 -26.11
C GLU A 42 11.92 2.96 -24.77
N GLY A 43 11.21 2.59 -23.70
CA GLY A 43 11.79 1.70 -22.68
C GLY A 43 12.26 2.36 -21.37
N LYS A 44 11.51 2.03 -20.31
CA LYS A 44 11.76 2.23 -18.87
C LYS A 44 11.42 3.63 -18.34
N THR A 45 10.17 3.81 -17.92
CA THR A 45 9.83 4.79 -16.88
C THR A 45 10.26 4.21 -15.53
N THR A 46 11.00 4.98 -14.71
CA THR A 46 11.34 4.57 -13.33
C THR A 46 10.20 4.92 -12.37
N LEU A 47 10.23 4.36 -11.14
CA LEU A 47 9.30 4.80 -10.09
C LEU A 47 9.49 6.29 -9.76
N GLU A 48 10.71 6.82 -9.91
CA GLU A 48 10.95 8.25 -9.72
C GLU A 48 10.21 9.09 -10.77
N ASP A 49 10.18 8.64 -12.03
CA ASP A 49 9.38 9.30 -13.08
C ASP A 49 7.87 9.26 -12.76
N PHE A 50 7.40 8.14 -12.19
CA PHE A 50 6.02 7.99 -11.73
C PHE A 50 5.69 8.99 -10.62
N VAL A 51 6.53 9.05 -9.58
CA VAL A 51 6.36 9.97 -8.45
C VAL A 51 6.44 11.42 -8.93
N ALA A 52 7.39 11.75 -9.81
CA ALA A 52 7.57 13.10 -10.31
C ALA A 52 6.37 13.57 -11.14
N ALA A 53 5.82 12.73 -12.02
CA ALA A 53 4.62 13.04 -12.79
C ALA A 53 3.42 13.31 -11.87
N ILE A 54 3.22 12.42 -10.90
CA ILE A 54 2.16 12.54 -9.90
C ILE A 54 2.29 13.83 -9.07
N ASN A 55 3.46 14.07 -8.50
CA ASN A 55 3.67 15.22 -7.63
C ASN A 55 3.54 16.52 -8.44
N SER A 56 3.98 16.54 -9.70
CA SER A 56 3.78 17.70 -10.56
C SER A 56 2.30 18.05 -10.80
N GLU A 57 1.42 17.05 -10.88
CA GLU A 57 -0.02 17.28 -11.09
C GLU A 57 -0.75 17.69 -9.81
N LEU A 58 -0.19 17.38 -8.63
CA LEU A 58 -0.86 17.58 -7.34
C LEU A 58 -0.26 18.70 -6.48
N LEU A 59 0.83 19.33 -6.94
CA LEU A 59 1.45 20.46 -6.25
C LEU A 59 0.45 21.62 -6.05
N GLU A 60 -0.43 21.88 -7.02
CA GLU A 60 -1.46 22.91 -6.91
C GLU A 60 -2.55 22.57 -5.88
N GLU A 61 -2.69 21.30 -5.52
CA GLU A 61 -3.64 20.79 -4.53
C GLU A 61 -3.04 20.68 -3.11
N ASN A 62 -1.79 21.12 -2.91
CA ASN A 62 -1.02 20.97 -1.67
C ASN A 62 -0.95 19.51 -1.19
N LEU A 63 -0.75 18.57 -2.11
CA LEU A 63 -0.62 17.15 -1.84
C LEU A 63 0.71 16.61 -2.36
N GLN A 64 1.19 15.56 -1.70
CA GLN A 64 2.37 14.82 -2.14
C GLN A 64 2.16 13.32 -1.98
N LEU A 65 2.59 12.54 -2.99
CA LEU A 65 2.80 11.11 -2.78
C LEU A 65 3.95 10.95 -1.79
N SER A 66 3.71 10.26 -0.68
CA SER A 66 4.68 10.04 0.39
C SER A 66 5.24 8.62 0.38
N THR A 67 4.44 7.62 0.04
CA THR A 67 4.87 6.22 0.08
C THR A 67 4.11 5.38 -0.96
N VAL A 68 4.81 4.39 -1.50
CA VAL A 68 4.27 3.34 -2.38
C VAL A 68 4.65 1.99 -1.76
N GLU A 69 3.66 1.23 -1.31
CA GLU A 69 3.82 -0.08 -0.70
C GLU A 69 3.43 -1.17 -1.70
N LEU A 70 4.37 -2.06 -2.03
CA LEU A 70 4.17 -3.11 -3.05
C LEU A 70 4.18 -4.51 -2.41
N LEU A 71 3.09 -5.25 -2.56
CA LEU A 71 3.08 -6.68 -2.23
C LEU A 71 3.60 -7.51 -3.41
N GLY A 72 4.63 -8.31 -3.18
CA GLY A 72 5.29 -9.11 -4.21
C GLY A 72 4.91 -10.59 -4.24
N HIS A 73 4.98 -11.21 -5.43
CA HIS A 73 5.18 -12.65 -5.60
C HIS A 73 6.58 -12.94 -6.17
N LYS A 74 7.10 -14.15 -5.93
CA LYS A 74 8.48 -14.62 -6.17
C LYS A 74 9.24 -13.96 -7.35
N GLU A 75 10.53 -13.66 -7.13
CA GLU A 75 11.55 -13.74 -8.17
C GLU A 75 12.49 -14.93 -7.93
N ALA A 76 12.98 -15.52 -9.02
CA ALA A 76 13.89 -16.66 -9.00
C ALA A 76 15.33 -16.19 -8.78
N GLY A 77 15.89 -16.48 -7.59
CA GLY A 77 17.31 -16.34 -7.30
C GLY A 77 17.61 -15.71 -5.94
N ILE A 78 18.23 -16.49 -5.05
CA ILE A 78 18.96 -16.09 -3.82
C ILE A 78 18.15 -16.05 -2.50
N THR A 79 18.91 -16.21 -1.41
CA THR A 79 18.63 -16.78 -0.08
C THR A 79 17.79 -15.92 0.87
N TYR A 80 17.46 -14.67 0.53
CA TYR A 80 16.47 -13.84 1.24
C TYR A 80 15.46 -13.30 0.23
N ARG A 81 14.15 -13.47 0.49
CA ARG A 81 13.09 -12.97 -0.39
C ARG A 81 12.40 -11.70 0.14
N PHE A 82 12.78 -11.20 1.31
CA PHE A 82 12.56 -9.82 1.76
C PHE A 82 13.11 -9.68 3.19
N LYS A 83 13.40 -8.45 3.61
CA LYS A 83 13.77 -8.12 4.99
C LYS A 83 13.25 -6.73 5.35
N ALA A 84 12.20 -6.68 6.16
CA ALA A 84 11.67 -5.46 6.77
C ALA A 84 11.69 -5.61 8.30
N VAL A 85 12.60 -4.91 8.98
CA VAL A 85 12.83 -5.04 10.43
C VAL A 85 12.57 -3.76 11.22
N GLY A 86 11.82 -2.82 10.63
CA GLY A 86 11.43 -1.57 11.28
C GLY A 86 10.38 -1.74 12.38
N ASN A 87 9.87 -0.62 12.88
CA ASN A 87 8.86 -0.57 13.95
C ASN A 87 7.43 -0.96 13.51
N LYS A 88 7.24 -1.46 12.28
CA LYS A 88 5.95 -1.78 11.64
C LYS A 88 5.02 -0.61 11.37
N GLN A 89 5.50 0.62 11.47
CA GLN A 89 4.69 1.80 11.21
C GLN A 89 5.16 2.47 9.91
N LEU A 90 4.23 3.07 9.20
CA LEU A 90 4.57 4.04 8.15
C LEU A 90 5.12 5.33 8.77
N LEU A 91 5.80 6.12 7.95
CA LEU A 91 6.34 7.43 8.34
C LEU A 91 5.29 8.54 8.26
N SER A 92 4.09 8.20 7.83
CA SER A 92 2.91 9.03 7.81
C SER A 92 1.78 8.32 8.55
N ASP A 93 0.91 9.09 9.19
CA ASP A 93 -0.22 8.54 9.92
C ASP A 93 -1.44 9.46 9.87
N TRP A 94 -2.58 8.91 10.28
CA TRP A 94 -3.83 9.66 10.36
C TRP A 94 -3.85 10.56 11.60
N ILE A 95 -4.39 11.77 11.46
CA ILE A 95 -4.66 12.65 12.60
C ILE A 95 -6.11 12.45 13.08
N PRO A 96 -6.34 12.25 14.39
CA PRO A 96 -7.69 12.25 14.93
C PRO A 96 -8.32 13.65 14.83
N ASP A 97 -9.56 13.72 14.34
CA ASP A 97 -10.31 14.97 14.15
C ASP A 97 -9.59 15.98 13.24
N ASP A 98 -8.85 15.51 12.22
CA ASP A 98 -8.21 16.41 11.26
C ASP A 98 -9.27 17.30 10.57
N PRO A 99 -9.20 18.64 10.72
CA PRO A 99 -10.17 19.54 10.13
C PRO A 99 -10.12 19.58 8.60
N ARG A 100 -9.08 19.00 7.98
CA ARG A 100 -8.93 18.88 6.53
C ARG A 100 -9.68 17.69 5.95
N ASN A 101 -10.11 16.73 6.78
CA ASN A 101 -10.85 15.56 6.33
C ASN A 101 -12.24 15.96 5.81
N TYR A 102 -12.73 15.26 4.79
CA TYR A 102 -14.05 15.51 4.23
C TYR A 102 -15.17 15.21 5.25
N LEU A 103 -14.94 14.19 6.08
CA LEU A 103 -15.76 13.86 7.25
C LEU A 103 -14.88 13.97 8.49
N PRO A 104 -14.78 15.17 9.11
CA PRO A 104 -14.02 15.35 10.34
C PRO A 104 -14.55 14.42 11.44
N GLY A 105 -13.62 13.87 12.21
CA GLY A 105 -13.95 12.93 13.28
C GLY A 105 -12.82 11.94 13.53
N THR A 106 -13.15 10.91 14.31
CA THR A 106 -12.23 9.85 14.70
C THR A 106 -12.48 8.55 13.93
N ASN A 107 -13.33 8.58 12.91
CA ASN A 107 -13.60 7.42 12.07
C ASN A 107 -12.53 7.36 10.97
N LEU A 108 -12.13 6.15 10.58
CA LEU A 108 -11.28 5.94 9.42
C LEU A 108 -12.08 5.20 8.36
N LEU A 109 -12.67 5.98 7.47
CA LEU A 109 -13.65 5.50 6.51
C LEU A 109 -12.94 4.99 5.26
N TYR A 110 -13.58 4.07 4.55
CA TYR A 110 -13.12 3.64 3.24
C TYR A 110 -14.26 3.66 2.24
N TRP A 111 -13.89 3.67 0.98
CA TRP A 111 -14.80 3.65 -0.15
C TRP A 111 -14.16 2.90 -1.29
N VAL A 112 -14.98 2.47 -2.24
CA VAL A 112 -14.58 1.51 -3.27
C VAL A 112 -14.97 2.06 -4.63
N ASP A 113 -14.03 2.01 -5.57
CA ASP A 113 -14.38 2.16 -6.98
C ASP A 113 -15.15 0.92 -7.45
N GLY A 114 -16.45 1.10 -7.71
CA GLY A 114 -17.33 0.02 -8.15
C GLY A 114 -17.26 -0.29 -9.64
N THR A 115 -16.50 0.48 -10.42
CA THR A 115 -16.42 0.32 -11.88
C THR A 115 -15.40 -0.74 -12.31
N GLU A 116 -14.43 -1.07 -11.45
CA GLU A 116 -13.32 -2.00 -11.73
C GLU A 116 -13.21 -3.15 -10.72
N LEU A 117 -14.33 -3.59 -10.14
CA LEU A 117 -14.34 -4.60 -9.07
C LEU A 117 -14.17 -6.04 -9.52
N ALA A 118 -14.61 -6.42 -10.72
CA ALA A 118 -14.46 -7.80 -11.18
C ALA A 118 -13.02 -8.08 -11.61
N THR A 119 -12.56 -9.33 -11.42
CA THR A 119 -11.24 -9.76 -11.89
C THR A 119 -11.32 -10.52 -13.20
N THR A 120 -10.28 -10.44 -14.04
CA THR A 120 -10.17 -11.28 -15.24
C THR A 120 -9.97 -12.76 -14.91
N SER A 121 -9.54 -13.10 -13.68
CA SER A 121 -9.46 -14.47 -13.18
C SER A 121 -10.83 -15.09 -12.85
N GLY A 122 -11.91 -14.29 -12.87
CA GLY A 122 -13.28 -14.77 -12.77
C GLY A 122 -14.02 -14.44 -11.48
N MET A 123 -13.43 -13.67 -10.56
CA MET A 123 -14.16 -13.15 -9.40
C MET A 123 -15.09 -12.03 -9.83
N SER A 124 -16.35 -12.12 -9.41
CA SER A 124 -17.34 -11.07 -9.59
C SER A 124 -17.03 -9.86 -8.72
N GLY A 125 -17.58 -8.69 -9.10
CA GLY A 125 -17.41 -7.49 -8.28
C GLY A 125 -18.05 -7.58 -6.89
N ALA A 126 -19.04 -8.47 -6.71
CA ALA A 126 -19.62 -8.71 -5.39
C ALA A 126 -18.68 -9.52 -4.48
N GLU A 127 -17.94 -10.48 -5.04
CA GLU A 127 -16.96 -11.29 -4.30
C GLU A 127 -15.76 -10.45 -3.87
N THR A 128 -15.22 -9.61 -4.75
CA THR A 128 -14.11 -8.72 -4.40
C THR A 128 -14.53 -7.65 -3.40
N LEU A 129 -15.72 -7.05 -3.55
CA LEU A 129 -16.27 -6.11 -2.57
C LEU A 129 -16.45 -6.78 -1.19
N GLY A 130 -17.01 -7.99 -1.16
CA GLY A 130 -17.14 -8.76 0.08
C GLY A 130 -15.80 -9.04 0.74
N ALA A 131 -14.77 -9.37 -0.03
CA ALA A 131 -13.41 -9.55 0.47
C ALA A 131 -12.78 -8.26 1.01
N ILE A 132 -13.01 -7.11 0.34
CA ILE A 132 -12.57 -5.79 0.83
C ILE A 132 -13.24 -5.44 2.16
N ASP A 133 -14.57 -5.63 2.24
CA ASP A 133 -15.32 -5.36 3.46
C ASP A 133 -14.85 -6.27 4.61
N ASN A 134 -14.63 -7.57 4.33
CA ASN A 134 -14.05 -8.52 5.28
C ASN A 134 -12.66 -8.11 5.74
N ALA A 135 -11.81 -7.61 4.83
CA ALA A 135 -10.46 -7.17 5.16
C ALA A 135 -10.48 -6.01 6.17
N MET A 136 -11.33 -5.01 5.93
CA MET A 136 -11.50 -3.88 6.85
C MET A 136 -12.09 -4.34 8.18
N ASN A 137 -13.07 -5.26 8.17
CA ASN A 137 -13.65 -5.85 9.38
C ASN A 137 -12.63 -6.65 10.19
N THR A 138 -11.72 -7.38 9.54
CA THR A 138 -10.65 -8.14 10.19
C THR A 138 -9.77 -7.21 11.04
N TRP A 139 -9.34 -6.07 10.50
CA TRP A 139 -8.61 -5.06 11.28
C TRP A 139 -9.47 -4.33 12.30
N GLY A 140 -10.71 -4.00 11.96
CA GLY A 140 -11.69 -3.37 12.88
C GLY A 140 -12.03 -4.26 14.08
N SER A 141 -11.90 -5.58 13.95
CA SER A 141 -12.17 -6.55 15.03
C SER A 141 -11.04 -6.67 16.07
N VAL A 142 -9.85 -6.11 15.79
CA VAL A 142 -8.74 -6.16 16.74
C VAL A 142 -9.11 -5.35 17.99
N SER A 143 -8.82 -5.87 19.19
CA SER A 143 -9.26 -5.27 20.46
C SER A 143 -8.82 -3.82 20.66
N CYS A 144 -7.68 -3.43 20.10
CA CYS A 144 -7.15 -2.06 20.13
C CYS A 144 -7.74 -1.13 19.07
N SER A 145 -8.55 -1.63 18.14
CA SER A 145 -9.38 -0.82 17.24
C SER A 145 -10.65 -0.29 17.93
N LYS A 146 -10.79 -0.50 19.25
CA LYS A 146 -11.96 -0.04 20.01
C LYS A 146 -12.05 1.50 19.97
N GLY A 147 -12.97 2.02 19.16
CA GLY A 147 -13.15 3.45 18.92
C GLY A 147 -12.73 3.91 17.51
N LEU A 148 -12.05 3.05 16.76
CA LEU A 148 -11.80 3.22 15.33
C LEU A 148 -12.96 2.59 14.54
N ASN A 149 -13.83 3.43 13.98
CA ASN A 149 -14.88 2.95 13.08
C ASN A 149 -14.35 2.89 11.65
N THR A 150 -14.29 1.69 11.10
CA THR A 150 -13.90 1.41 9.71
C THR A 150 -15.11 1.00 8.89
N ALA A 151 -15.85 1.98 8.36
CA ALA A 151 -17.07 1.74 7.60
C ALA A 151 -16.87 2.06 6.12
N ASN A 152 -17.46 1.23 5.25
CA ASN A 152 -17.62 1.54 3.84
C ASN A 152 -18.67 2.64 3.69
N ILE A 153 -18.28 3.80 3.16
CA ILE A 153 -19.20 4.94 3.00
C ILE A 153 -19.79 5.05 1.60
N LEU A 154 -19.17 4.40 0.61
CA LEU A 154 -19.56 4.53 -0.79
C LEU A 154 -18.93 3.42 -1.64
N VAL A 155 -19.73 2.88 -2.54
CA VAL A 155 -19.25 2.15 -3.72
C VAL A 155 -19.66 2.97 -4.94
N THR A 156 -18.70 3.40 -5.76
CA THR A 156 -19.00 4.20 -6.96
C THR A 156 -19.76 3.38 -8.00
N THR A 157 -20.43 4.05 -8.92
CA THR A 157 -21.02 3.41 -10.11
C THR A 157 -20.76 4.29 -11.32
N PRO A 158 -20.96 3.82 -12.56
CA PRO A 158 -20.83 4.69 -13.74
C PRO A 158 -21.67 5.98 -13.68
N ASN A 159 -22.78 5.98 -12.93
CA ASN A 159 -23.66 7.14 -12.75
C ASN A 159 -23.43 7.90 -11.43
N LEU A 160 -22.56 7.40 -10.54
CA LEU A 160 -22.29 7.96 -9.22
C LEU A 160 -20.77 8.00 -9.01
N PHE A 161 -20.17 9.17 -9.16
CA PHE A 161 -18.72 9.44 -9.18
C PHE A 161 -17.91 8.80 -10.32
N GLY A 162 -18.43 7.74 -10.97
CA GLY A 162 -17.75 7.06 -12.05
C GLY A 162 -16.51 6.30 -11.57
N ASP A 163 -15.57 6.17 -12.49
CA ASP A 163 -14.23 5.62 -12.27
C ASP A 163 -13.35 6.68 -11.57
N VAL A 164 -12.72 6.31 -10.46
CA VAL A 164 -12.02 7.18 -9.51
C VAL A 164 -10.63 6.65 -9.19
N GLY A 165 -9.72 7.55 -8.82
CA GLY A 165 -8.36 7.18 -8.42
C GLY A 165 -7.31 8.02 -9.14
N ILE A 166 -6.50 8.70 -8.36
CA ILE A 166 -5.50 9.64 -8.83
C ILE A 166 -4.32 8.89 -9.47
N ALA A 167 -3.82 7.84 -8.82
CA ALA A 167 -2.68 7.10 -9.36
C ALA A 167 -2.97 6.52 -10.75
N GLN A 168 -4.18 5.97 -10.95
CA GLN A 168 -4.59 5.46 -12.26
C GLN A 168 -4.86 6.56 -13.29
N LYS A 169 -5.40 7.70 -12.83
CA LYS A 169 -5.64 8.89 -13.67
C LYS A 169 -4.38 9.45 -14.28
N VAL A 170 -3.38 9.71 -13.45
CA VAL A 170 -2.09 10.29 -13.88
C VAL A 170 -1.39 9.40 -14.90
N ARG A 171 -1.63 8.08 -14.83
CA ARG A 171 -1.04 7.10 -15.76
C ARG A 171 -1.91 6.80 -16.97
N GLY A 172 -3.08 7.40 -17.10
CA GLY A 172 -3.97 7.25 -18.23
C GLY A 172 -4.65 5.89 -18.31
N PHE A 173 -4.90 5.24 -17.16
CA PHE A 173 -5.57 3.94 -17.09
C PHE A 173 -7.08 4.04 -16.83
N GLY A 174 -7.60 5.23 -16.55
CA GLY A 174 -8.95 5.42 -16.03
C GLY A 174 -8.93 6.54 -15.02
N GLY A 175 -9.88 6.56 -14.10
CA GLY A 175 -9.89 7.39 -12.92
C GLY A 175 -10.27 8.86 -13.09
N ALA A 176 -10.40 9.48 -11.92
CA ALA A 176 -10.69 10.89 -11.72
C ALA A 176 -10.00 11.39 -10.45
N PHE A 177 -9.76 12.69 -10.37
CA PHE A 177 -9.21 13.38 -9.20
C PHE A 177 -10.24 13.56 -8.06
N ASN A 178 -11.29 12.75 -8.04
CA ASN A 178 -12.28 12.77 -6.96
C ASN A 178 -11.64 12.13 -5.73
N VAL A 179 -11.49 12.91 -4.66
CA VAL A 179 -10.87 12.46 -3.40
C VAL A 179 -11.83 12.70 -2.25
N VAL A 180 -11.91 11.73 -1.35
CA VAL A 180 -12.50 11.90 -0.02
C VAL A 180 -11.35 11.97 0.98
N TYR A 181 -10.95 13.18 1.38
CA TYR A 181 -9.88 13.35 2.37
C TYR A 181 -10.24 12.67 3.71
N GLY A 182 -9.25 12.07 4.36
CA GLY A 182 -9.43 11.29 5.58
C GLY A 182 -9.94 9.87 5.33
N SER A 183 -9.77 9.33 4.12
CA SER A 183 -10.29 8.01 3.75
C SER A 183 -9.31 7.14 2.96
N ILE A 184 -9.63 5.85 2.93
CA ILE A 184 -8.93 4.85 2.12
C ILE A 184 -9.81 4.53 0.90
N LEU A 185 -9.29 4.73 -0.31
CA LEU A 185 -9.91 4.30 -1.55
C LEU A 185 -9.39 2.91 -1.93
N PHE A 186 -10.29 1.95 -2.13
CA PHE A 186 -10.00 0.75 -2.91
C PHE A 186 -10.33 1.03 -4.38
N GLY A 187 -9.31 1.36 -5.16
CA GLY A 187 -9.43 1.82 -6.54
C GLY A 187 -9.62 0.71 -7.59
N GLY A 188 -9.81 -0.54 -7.16
CA GLY A 188 -10.19 -1.64 -8.06
C GLY A 188 -9.04 -2.48 -8.60
N ASN A 189 -9.36 -3.30 -9.61
CA ASN A 189 -8.43 -4.23 -10.27
C ASN A 189 -7.90 -3.61 -11.56
N LEU A 190 -6.62 -3.25 -11.56
CA LEU A 190 -5.99 -2.59 -12.69
C LEU A 190 -5.19 -3.56 -13.56
N PRO A 191 -5.08 -3.28 -14.87
CA PRO A 191 -4.38 -4.17 -15.79
C PRO A 191 -2.88 -4.22 -15.48
N LYS A 192 -2.24 -5.33 -15.87
CA LYS A 192 -0.79 -5.56 -15.84
C LYS A 192 0.07 -4.35 -16.24
N ALA A 193 -0.40 -3.60 -17.24
CA ALA A 193 0.29 -2.44 -17.78
C ALA A 193 0.43 -1.30 -16.75
N PHE A 194 -0.55 -1.11 -15.85
CA PHE A 194 -0.45 -0.15 -14.76
C PHE A 194 0.72 -0.50 -13.84
N PHE A 195 0.81 -1.76 -13.39
CA PHE A 195 1.87 -2.24 -12.51
C PHE A 195 3.27 -2.21 -13.16
N ASN A 196 3.35 -2.37 -14.48
CA ASN A 196 4.60 -2.18 -15.23
C ASN A 196 5.08 -0.71 -15.22
N THR A 197 4.20 0.25 -14.93
CA THR A 197 4.61 1.65 -14.77
C THR A 197 5.35 1.91 -13.46
N LEU A 198 5.10 1.10 -12.43
CA LEU A 198 5.71 1.23 -11.10
C LEU A 198 7.14 0.69 -11.09
N ARG A 199 7.38 -0.39 -11.84
CA ARG A 199 8.73 -0.93 -12.07
C ARG A 199 8.77 -1.82 -13.32
N PRO A 200 9.94 -2.00 -13.95
CA PRO A 200 10.10 -2.97 -15.03
C PRO A 200 9.57 -4.35 -14.64
N ASN A 201 8.74 -4.96 -15.48
CA ASN A 201 8.06 -6.24 -15.23
C ASN A 201 7.16 -6.28 -13.98
N GLY A 202 6.80 -5.12 -13.43
CA GLY A 202 6.00 -5.01 -12.21
C GLY A 202 4.68 -5.78 -12.29
N GLY A 203 4.04 -5.81 -13.45
CA GLY A 203 2.79 -6.55 -13.65
C GLY A 203 2.90 -8.07 -13.56
N ASN A 204 4.10 -8.67 -13.52
CA ASN A 204 4.25 -10.10 -13.24
C ASN A 204 4.45 -10.40 -11.75
N ASN A 205 4.96 -9.42 -10.99
CA ASN A 205 5.55 -9.67 -9.68
C ASN A 205 4.91 -8.83 -8.57
N ILE A 206 4.16 -7.78 -8.89
CA ILE A 206 3.37 -6.99 -7.94
C ILE A 206 1.95 -7.55 -7.94
N ILE A 207 1.47 -7.95 -6.77
CA ILE A 207 0.11 -8.46 -6.58
C ILE A 207 -0.85 -7.30 -6.34
N ALA A 208 -0.45 -6.35 -5.50
CA ALA A 208 -1.22 -5.15 -5.18
C ALA A 208 -0.29 -4.02 -4.74
N VAL A 209 -0.84 -2.81 -4.68
CA VAL A 209 -0.13 -1.61 -4.26
C VAL A 209 -1.03 -0.72 -3.41
N THR A 210 -0.47 -0.15 -2.35
CA THR A 210 -1.04 0.97 -1.62
C THR A 210 -0.22 2.23 -1.89
N PHE A 211 -0.89 3.36 -2.15
CA PHE A 211 -0.31 4.69 -2.25
C PHE A 211 -0.74 5.51 -1.05
N THR A 212 0.22 6.19 -0.41
CA THR A 212 -0.06 7.11 0.69
C THR A 212 0.21 8.55 0.28
N TRP A 213 -0.81 9.40 0.41
CA TRP A 213 -0.76 10.82 0.11
C TRP A 213 -0.75 11.63 1.39
N VAL A 214 0.05 12.69 1.45
CA VAL A 214 0.18 13.55 2.63
C VAL A 214 -0.15 15.00 2.27
N PHE A 215 -0.61 15.74 3.28
CA PHE A 215 -0.83 17.18 3.15
C PHE A 215 0.51 17.93 3.14
N LEU A 216 0.58 18.97 2.32
CA LEU A 216 1.66 19.94 2.31
C LEU A 216 1.20 21.28 2.90
N ASN A 217 2.13 21.98 3.54
CA ASN A 217 2.03 23.40 3.84
C ASN A 217 3.26 24.09 3.25
N GLU A 218 3.05 25.02 2.32
CA GLU A 218 4.14 25.74 1.62
C GLU A 218 5.21 24.79 1.02
N GLY A 219 4.75 23.66 0.46
CA GLY A 219 5.63 22.65 -0.15
C GLY A 219 6.33 21.69 0.82
N THR A 220 6.04 21.77 2.12
CA THR A 220 6.60 20.87 3.14
C THR A 220 5.50 19.97 3.73
N PRO A 221 5.71 18.65 3.90
CA PRO A 221 4.75 17.79 4.60
C PRO A 221 4.40 18.32 5.98
N THR A 222 3.11 18.28 6.33
CA THR A 222 2.63 18.73 7.63
C THR A 222 2.76 17.63 8.70
N ASP A 223 2.89 18.05 9.95
CA ASP A 223 2.84 17.22 11.18
C ASP A 223 2.05 18.03 12.23
N LEU A 224 0.71 18.10 12.08
CA LEU A 224 -0.12 19.00 12.90
C LEU A 224 -0.22 18.56 14.37
N ASP A 225 -0.13 17.26 14.64
CA ASP A 225 -0.20 16.70 16.00
C ASP A 225 1.19 16.56 16.66
N ASN A 226 2.27 16.87 15.94
CA ASN A 226 3.67 16.84 16.39
C ASN A 226 4.11 15.46 16.84
N ASN A 227 3.63 14.41 16.18
CA ASN A 227 3.98 13.03 16.48
C ASN A 227 5.25 12.55 15.74
N GLY A 228 5.85 13.41 14.91
CA GLY A 228 7.04 13.12 14.11
C GLY A 228 6.76 12.32 12.84
N LYS A 229 5.50 12.25 12.41
CA LYS A 229 5.05 11.60 11.17
C LYS A 229 4.31 12.61 10.30
N ASN A 230 4.35 12.40 8.99
CA ASN A 230 3.61 13.24 8.05
C ASN A 230 2.11 12.96 8.13
N ASP A 231 1.30 14.00 7.97
CA ASP A 231 -0.15 13.90 8.04
C ASP A 231 -0.74 13.29 6.75
N VAL A 232 -1.40 12.15 6.87
CA VAL A 232 -2.06 11.50 5.74
C VAL A 232 -3.28 12.31 5.28
N ALA A 233 -3.32 12.60 3.98
CA ALA A 233 -4.48 13.17 3.32
C ALA A 233 -5.49 12.10 2.91
N PHE A 234 -5.03 11.05 2.22
CA PHE A 234 -5.82 9.88 1.83
C PHE A 234 -4.88 8.74 1.39
N LYS A 235 -5.43 7.55 1.17
CA LYS A 235 -4.69 6.41 0.61
C LYS A 235 -5.47 5.76 -0.53
N GLU A 236 -4.76 5.18 -1.50
CA GLU A 236 -5.35 4.45 -2.62
C GLU A 236 -4.77 3.04 -2.73
N ILE A 237 -5.62 2.04 -2.92
CA ILE A 237 -5.25 0.62 -3.00
C ILE A 237 -5.68 0.08 -4.36
N TYR A 238 -4.77 -0.60 -5.07
CA TYR A 238 -5.07 -1.24 -6.35
C TYR A 238 -4.55 -2.68 -6.40
N PHE A 239 -5.32 -3.55 -7.04
CA PHE A 239 -4.98 -4.96 -7.21
C PHE A 239 -4.58 -5.25 -8.66
N ASN A 240 -3.61 -6.13 -8.87
CA ASN A 240 -3.13 -6.47 -10.21
C ASN A 240 -4.01 -7.54 -10.84
N ASP A 241 -4.86 -7.10 -11.77
CA ASP A 241 -5.86 -7.95 -12.42
C ASP A 241 -5.26 -9.07 -13.28
N SER A 242 -3.95 -9.06 -13.55
CA SER A 242 -3.28 -10.20 -14.19
C SER A 242 -2.92 -11.34 -13.24
N MET A 243 -3.15 -11.17 -11.94
CA MET A 243 -2.96 -12.22 -10.94
C MET A 243 -4.13 -13.22 -10.96
N PRO A 244 -3.86 -14.50 -10.68
CA PRO A 244 -4.89 -15.55 -10.65
C PRO A 244 -5.71 -15.50 -9.34
N PHE A 245 -6.39 -14.38 -9.11
CA PHE A 245 -7.18 -14.17 -7.89
C PHE A 245 -8.35 -15.12 -7.77
N GLN A 246 -8.55 -15.68 -6.58
CA GLN A 246 -9.71 -16.49 -6.20
C GLN A 246 -10.09 -16.21 -4.73
N ASP A 247 -11.30 -16.62 -4.34
CA ASP A 247 -11.70 -16.76 -2.94
C ASP A 247 -11.23 -18.14 -2.44
N GLU A 248 -9.99 -18.22 -1.95
CA GLU A 248 -9.36 -19.47 -1.53
C GLU A 248 -8.63 -19.28 -0.18
N PRO A 249 -9.36 -19.33 0.94
CA PRO A 249 -8.78 -19.09 2.27
C PRO A 249 -7.72 -20.13 2.66
N ASN A 250 -7.69 -21.30 2.00
CA ASN A 250 -6.70 -22.35 2.23
C ASN A 250 -5.64 -22.39 1.13
N ASP A 251 -5.43 -21.28 0.42
CA ASP A 251 -4.45 -21.19 -0.64
C ASP A 251 -3.07 -21.62 -0.12
N ILE A 252 -2.35 -22.39 -0.95
CA ILE A 252 -1.03 -22.91 -0.61
C ILE A 252 -0.02 -22.40 -1.62
N MET A 253 1.18 -22.16 -1.13
CA MET A 253 2.30 -21.72 -1.96
C MET A 253 2.47 -22.59 -3.21
N ASP A 254 2.60 -21.94 -4.37
CA ASP A 254 2.90 -22.54 -5.67
C ASP A 254 1.79 -23.38 -6.34
N ASN A 255 0.53 -23.27 -5.90
CA ASN A 255 -0.61 -23.88 -6.62
C ASN A 255 -1.12 -23.05 -7.82
N GLY A 256 -0.57 -21.85 -8.04
CA GLY A 256 -0.98 -20.94 -9.12
C GLY A 256 -2.26 -20.15 -8.83
N ILE A 257 -2.66 -20.05 -7.56
CA ILE A 257 -3.80 -19.27 -7.07
C ILE A 257 -3.26 -18.18 -6.12
N ILE A 258 -3.98 -17.07 -6.00
CA ILE A 258 -3.74 -16.05 -4.98
C ILE A 258 -5.08 -15.74 -4.33
N ASP A 259 -5.15 -15.88 -3.01
CA ASP A 259 -6.34 -15.53 -2.25
C ASP A 259 -6.54 -14.01 -2.22
N PHE A 260 -7.62 -13.53 -2.82
CA PHE A 260 -7.88 -12.10 -2.94
C PHE A 260 -8.08 -11.44 -1.57
N GLU A 261 -8.81 -12.08 -0.65
CA GLU A 261 -9.08 -11.50 0.68
C GLU A 261 -7.79 -11.40 1.51
N THR A 262 -6.89 -12.37 1.42
CA THR A 262 -5.56 -12.28 2.06
C THR A 262 -4.79 -11.04 1.60
N VAL A 263 -4.82 -10.75 0.29
CA VAL A 263 -4.19 -9.56 -0.29
C VAL A 263 -4.92 -8.29 0.17
N ALA A 264 -6.25 -8.29 0.16
CA ALA A 264 -7.03 -7.16 0.64
C ALA A 264 -6.75 -6.86 2.13
N ILE A 265 -6.58 -7.89 2.99
CA ILE A 265 -6.19 -7.72 4.39
C ILE A 265 -4.81 -7.09 4.49
N HIS A 266 -3.85 -7.52 3.67
CA HIS A 266 -2.50 -6.95 3.62
C HIS A 266 -2.55 -5.45 3.28
N GLU A 267 -3.19 -5.09 2.16
CA GLU A 267 -3.25 -3.71 1.70
C GLU A 267 -4.10 -2.82 2.63
N ALA A 268 -5.18 -3.35 3.20
CA ALA A 268 -5.93 -2.67 4.26
C ALA A 268 -5.02 -2.36 5.46
N GLY A 269 -4.06 -3.23 5.78
CA GLY A 269 -3.04 -2.96 6.78
C GLY A 269 -2.21 -1.71 6.45
N HIS A 270 -1.76 -1.55 5.20
CA HIS A 270 -1.10 -0.32 4.73
C HIS A 270 -2.03 0.90 4.80
N GLY A 271 -3.31 0.73 4.42
CA GLY A 271 -4.37 1.71 4.64
C GLY A 271 -4.43 2.20 6.09
N LEU A 272 -4.29 1.28 7.03
CA LEU A 272 -4.27 1.50 8.48
C LEU A 272 -2.86 1.74 9.06
N SER A 273 -1.95 2.25 8.23
CA SER A 273 -0.60 2.73 8.60
C SER A 273 0.40 1.65 9.04
N GLN A 274 0.10 0.37 8.80
CA GLN A 274 1.08 -0.71 8.97
C GLN A 274 2.13 -0.63 7.88
N ALA A 275 3.39 -0.86 8.26
CA ALA A 275 4.46 -1.15 7.32
C ALA A 275 4.67 -2.65 7.16
N HIS A 276 5.35 -3.03 6.08
CA HIS A 276 5.91 -4.37 5.96
C HIS A 276 6.76 -4.73 7.19
N PHE A 277 6.70 -6.01 7.58
CA PHE A 277 7.53 -6.54 8.65
C PHE A 277 7.87 -8.00 8.46
N GLY A 278 9.05 -8.38 8.95
CA GLY A 278 9.57 -9.73 8.93
C GLY A 278 10.54 -9.97 7.80
N LYS A 279 10.95 -11.22 7.70
CA LYS A 279 11.91 -11.68 6.69
C LYS A 279 11.44 -13.02 6.16
N SER A 280 11.74 -13.29 4.91
CA SER A 280 11.67 -14.64 4.36
C SER A 280 13.01 -15.05 3.78
N PHE A 281 13.36 -16.32 3.95
CA PHE A 281 14.63 -16.86 3.49
C PHE A 281 14.49 -18.34 3.12
N THR A 282 15.33 -18.78 2.19
CA THR A 282 15.39 -20.19 1.79
C THR A 282 16.37 -20.93 2.68
N LYS A 283 15.90 -21.98 3.35
CA LYS A 283 16.73 -22.91 4.13
C LYS A 283 17.63 -23.74 3.22
N LYS A 284 18.65 -24.35 3.83
CA LYS A 284 19.53 -25.34 3.16
C LYS A 284 18.77 -26.50 2.48
N ASN A 285 17.57 -26.84 2.96
CA ASN A 285 16.73 -27.88 2.37
C ASN A 285 15.76 -27.36 1.27
N GLY A 286 15.97 -26.14 0.77
CA GLY A 286 15.14 -25.52 -0.25
C GLY A 286 13.81 -24.96 0.25
N LYS A 287 13.39 -25.26 1.49
CA LYS A 287 12.14 -24.76 2.06
C LYS A 287 12.24 -23.27 2.40
N ILE A 288 11.16 -22.54 2.18
CA ILE A 288 11.04 -21.13 2.60
C ILE A 288 10.67 -21.10 4.09
N GLN A 289 11.34 -20.23 4.85
CA GLN A 289 10.97 -19.91 6.22
C GLN A 289 10.70 -18.41 6.34
N TYR A 290 9.67 -18.08 7.13
CA TYR A 290 9.33 -16.73 7.56
C TYR A 290 9.78 -16.48 9.00
N ALA A 291 10.15 -15.24 9.32
CA ALA A 291 10.57 -14.82 10.64
C ALA A 291 10.21 -13.34 10.91
N PRO A 292 9.06 -13.06 11.55
CA PRO A 292 7.93 -13.96 11.76
C PRO A 292 7.13 -14.20 10.47
N PHE A 293 6.27 -15.22 10.51
CA PHE A 293 5.15 -15.36 9.58
C PHE A 293 4.05 -14.37 9.98
N ALA A 294 3.63 -13.50 9.06
CA ALA A 294 2.75 -12.38 9.33
C ALA A 294 2.01 -11.96 8.05
N ILE A 295 0.79 -11.41 8.16
CA ILE A 295 0.09 -10.93 6.97
C ILE A 295 0.85 -9.77 6.33
N MET A 296 1.46 -8.90 7.14
CA MET A 296 2.25 -7.76 6.67
C MET A 296 3.67 -8.13 6.19
N ASN A 297 3.92 -9.39 5.83
CA ASN A 297 5.13 -9.79 5.13
C ASN A 297 5.12 -9.23 3.70
N ALA A 298 6.23 -8.67 3.21
CA ALA A 298 6.31 -8.03 1.87
C ALA A 298 6.18 -9.00 0.68
N GLY A 299 6.05 -10.30 0.97
CA GLY A 299 5.84 -11.34 -0.03
C GLY A 299 4.64 -12.19 0.34
N TYR A 300 3.78 -12.45 -0.64
CA TYR A 300 2.67 -13.38 -0.49
C TYR A 300 3.17 -14.81 -0.30
N SER A 301 2.47 -15.58 0.53
CA SER A 301 2.93 -16.88 0.98
C SER A 301 1.88 -17.98 0.83
N LEU A 302 0.72 -17.80 1.44
CA LEU A 302 -0.42 -18.71 1.49
C LEU A 302 -1.67 -17.90 1.86
N GLY A 303 -2.85 -18.52 1.73
CA GLY A 303 -4.11 -17.94 2.20
C GLY A 303 -4.08 -17.75 3.71
N GLN A 304 -4.18 -16.49 4.15
CA GLN A 304 -4.17 -16.11 5.55
C GLN A 304 -5.19 -14.99 5.77
N ARG A 305 -6.31 -15.30 6.42
CA ARG A 305 -7.32 -14.28 6.78
C ARG A 305 -7.29 -13.87 8.25
N ASP A 306 -6.45 -14.53 9.05
CA ASP A 306 -6.26 -14.22 10.46
C ASP A 306 -5.03 -13.34 10.69
N LEU A 307 -5.20 -12.32 11.53
CA LEU A 307 -4.09 -11.50 12.02
C LEU A 307 -3.32 -12.24 13.12
N LEU A 308 -2.01 -12.38 12.91
CA LEU A 308 -1.13 -13.07 13.86
C LEU A 308 -0.42 -12.07 14.77
N GLY A 309 0.32 -12.60 15.77
CA GLY A 309 0.83 -11.82 16.89
C GLY A 309 1.55 -10.54 16.49
N THR A 310 2.37 -10.58 15.44
CA THR A 310 3.08 -9.39 14.97
C THR A 310 2.22 -8.38 14.23
N ASP A 311 1.18 -8.82 13.53
CA ASP A 311 0.22 -7.94 12.84
C ASP A 311 -0.60 -7.17 13.88
N LYS A 312 -1.15 -7.90 14.87
CA LYS A 312 -1.89 -7.33 16.00
C LYS A 312 -1.03 -6.38 16.84
N ALA A 313 0.21 -6.75 17.14
CA ALA A 313 1.11 -5.89 17.92
C ALA A 313 1.46 -4.60 17.17
N GLY A 314 1.71 -4.67 15.85
CA GLY A 314 1.90 -3.48 15.01
C GLY A 314 0.65 -2.59 15.03
N HIS A 315 -0.52 -3.22 14.91
CA HIS A 315 -1.80 -2.52 14.88
C HIS A 315 -2.03 -1.76 16.17
N CYS A 316 -1.91 -2.46 17.29
CA CYS A 316 -2.14 -1.87 18.60
C CYS A 316 -1.10 -0.80 18.96
N SER A 317 0.11 -0.86 18.40
CA SER A 317 1.09 0.20 18.61
C SER A 317 0.67 1.56 18.02
N MET A 318 -0.24 1.56 17.04
CA MET A 318 -0.80 2.77 16.43
C MET A 318 -2.17 3.09 17.02
N TRP A 319 -3.05 2.10 17.08
CA TRP A 319 -4.48 2.34 17.28
C TRP A 319 -4.95 2.25 18.73
N SER A 320 -4.17 1.66 19.65
CA SER A 320 -4.60 1.47 21.05
C SER A 320 -4.86 2.77 21.81
N ASN A 321 -4.25 3.87 21.36
CA ASN A 321 -4.45 5.20 21.95
C ASN A 321 -5.41 6.06 21.15
N TRP A 322 -5.93 5.62 20.00
CA TRP A 322 -6.85 6.40 19.18
C TRP A 322 -8.17 6.66 19.94
N PRO A 323 -8.72 7.90 19.94
CA PRO A 323 -8.30 9.10 19.22
C PRO A 323 -7.51 10.11 20.09
N LYS A 324 -6.71 9.65 21.05
CA LYS A 324 -5.93 10.57 21.90
C LYS A 324 -4.79 11.21 21.12
N LYS A 325 -4.84 12.54 21.13
CA LYS A 325 -3.79 13.48 20.72
C LYS A 325 -2.53 13.31 21.57
#